data_AF-A0A091K5C5-F1
#
_entry.id   AF-A0A091K5C5-F1
#
_cell.length_a   1.000
_cell.length_b   1.000
_cell.length_c   1.000
_cell.angle_alpha   90.00
_cell.angle_beta   90.00
_cell.angle_gamma   90.00
#
_symmetry.space_group_name_H-M   'P 1'
#
loop_
_entity.id
_entity.type
_entity.pdbx_description
1 polymer ?
#
loop_
_entity_poly.entity_id
_entity_poly.type
_entity_poly.pdbx_seq_one_letter_code
_entity_poly.pdbx_strand_id
1 'polypeptide(L)'
;DAVFLRKKITLLRAFSLLIGSMVGSGIFISPKGVLENSGSVGFSLIVWFACGVLSMFGALCYAELGTRITKSGGHYIYILETLGPLPSFLFLWAEFFAIRHSLLLSILRAGRCCCIFSLCASSMGYSCSGVVSSPDMVLTLNSWSVTWSARLQTALSVVKLLALALIIGPGMMLLAQGHTEHFQDAFDRQALVLDKLPLAFYAGMFAYSGWFQTSFVREELIRPER
;
A
#
# COMPACT_ATOMS: atom_id res chain seq x y z
N ASP A 1 -36.74 -0.48 -5.22
CA ASP A 1 -35.93 0.13 -6.29
C ASP A 1 -34.47 -0.29 -6.16
N ALA A 2 -33.94 -0.96 -7.18
CA ALA A 2 -32.52 -1.33 -7.21
C ALA A 2 -31.69 -0.08 -7.54
N VAL A 3 -30.79 0.31 -6.64
CA VAL A 3 -29.87 1.43 -6.86
C VAL A 3 -28.74 0.92 -7.77
N PHE A 4 -28.72 1.38 -9.02
CA PHE A 4 -27.66 1.02 -9.98
C PHE A 4 -26.53 2.05 -9.94
N LEU A 5 -25.29 1.58 -9.80
CA LEU A 5 -24.10 2.41 -9.89
C LEU A 5 -23.88 2.87 -11.34
N ARG A 6 -23.56 4.16 -11.53
CA ARG A 6 -23.31 4.73 -12.86
C ARG A 6 -21.87 4.43 -13.30
N LYS A 7 -21.73 3.77 -14.46
CA LYS A 7 -20.43 3.56 -15.13
C LYS A 7 -19.82 4.90 -15.55
N LYS A 8 -18.86 5.40 -14.77
CA LYS A 8 -18.20 6.71 -14.97
C LYS A 8 -16.68 6.63 -14.98
N ILE A 9 -16.11 5.48 -14.60
CA ILE A 9 -14.66 5.28 -14.53
C ILE A 9 -14.18 4.82 -15.90
N THR A 10 -13.47 5.71 -16.60
CA THR A 10 -12.76 5.39 -17.84
C THR A 10 -11.44 4.66 -17.54
N LEU A 11 -10.85 4.02 -18.54
CA LEU A 11 -9.57 3.29 -18.42
C LEU A 11 -8.46 4.14 -17.78
N LEU A 12 -8.27 5.39 -18.22
CA LEU A 12 -7.27 6.29 -17.64
C LEU A 12 -7.54 6.60 -16.16
N ARG A 13 -8.81 6.75 -15.77
CA ARG A 13 -9.20 6.94 -14.37
C ARG A 13 -8.97 5.69 -13.54
N ALA A 14 -9.20 4.51 -14.13
CA ALA A 14 -8.91 3.22 -13.50
C ALA A 14 -7.41 3.06 -13.23
N PHE A 15 -6.56 3.33 -14.23
CA PHE A 15 -5.11 3.33 -14.07
C PHE A 15 -4.64 4.34 -13.01
N SER A 16 -5.17 5.57 -13.04
CA SER A 16 -4.86 6.56 -12.01
C SER A 16 -5.29 6.11 -10.61
N LEU A 17 -6.41 5.41 -10.49
CA LEU A 17 -6.90 4.86 -9.22
C LEU A 17 -6.01 3.72 -8.73
N LEU A 18 -5.56 2.84 -9.62
CA LEU A 18 -4.58 1.78 -9.31
C LEU A 18 -3.25 2.32 -8.83
N ILE A 19 -2.68 3.28 -9.57
CA ILE A 19 -1.39 3.87 -9.21
C ILE A 19 -1.54 4.62 -7.88
N GLY A 20 -2.63 5.37 -7.71
CA GLY A 20 -2.91 6.10 -6.47
C GLY A 20 -3.18 5.19 -5.25
N SER A 21 -3.72 3.98 -5.47
CA SER A 21 -3.98 3.02 -4.41
C SER A 21 -2.77 2.17 -4.04
N MET A 22 -1.97 1.73 -5.02
CA MET A 22 -0.76 0.93 -4.79
C MET A 22 0.39 1.78 -4.26
N VAL A 23 0.59 3.00 -4.78
CA VAL A 23 1.71 3.87 -4.37
C VAL A 23 1.37 4.54 -3.03
N GLY A 24 1.62 3.81 -1.96
CA GLY A 24 1.36 4.21 -0.58
C GLY A 24 2.60 4.68 0.19
N SER A 25 2.45 4.77 1.51
CA SER A 25 3.57 5.01 2.43
C SER A 25 4.52 3.82 2.56
N GLY A 26 4.12 2.63 2.08
CA GLY A 26 4.90 1.40 2.19
C GLY A 26 6.31 1.53 1.61
N ILE A 27 6.47 2.22 0.48
CA ILE A 27 7.80 2.43 -0.14
C ILE A 27 8.77 3.24 0.75
N PHE A 28 8.28 4.05 1.68
CA PHE A 28 9.13 4.81 2.61
C PHE A 28 9.48 4.04 3.88
N ILE A 29 8.82 2.90 4.14
CA ILE A 29 8.97 2.12 5.39
C ILE A 29 9.61 0.76 5.09
N SER A 30 9.13 0.07 4.06
CA SER A 30 9.50 -1.28 3.68
C SER A 30 10.99 -1.47 3.30
N PRO A 31 11.72 -0.51 2.68
CA PRO A 31 13.11 -0.76 2.29
C PRO A 31 14.01 -1.20 3.44
N LYS A 32 13.84 -0.61 4.64
CA LYS A 32 14.58 -1.01 5.84
C LYS A 32 14.29 -2.48 6.22
N GLY A 33 13.01 -2.84 6.28
CA GLY A 33 12.59 -4.20 6.62
C GLY A 33 12.99 -5.23 5.56
N VAL A 34 12.97 -4.88 4.28
CA VAL A 34 13.43 -5.77 3.20
C VAL A 34 14.94 -5.97 3.28
N LEU A 35 15.73 -4.90 3.49
CA LEU A 35 17.19 -4.99 3.57
C LEU A 35 17.65 -5.78 4.81
N GLU A 36 17.12 -5.47 6.00
CA GLU A 36 17.47 -6.16 7.25
C GLU A 36 17.19 -7.67 7.21
N ASN A 37 16.13 -8.07 6.51
CA ASN A 37 15.73 -9.48 6.41
C ASN A 37 16.33 -10.20 5.20
N SER A 38 16.74 -9.49 4.15
CA SER A 38 17.40 -10.07 2.96
C SER A 38 18.92 -10.17 3.11
N GLY A 39 19.51 -9.40 4.04
CA GLY A 39 20.92 -9.45 4.41
C GLY A 39 21.88 -8.71 3.47
N SER A 40 21.58 -8.66 2.16
CA SER A 40 22.40 -7.95 1.18
C SER A 40 21.57 -7.13 0.19
N VAL A 41 22.19 -6.12 -0.42
CA VAL A 41 21.55 -5.15 -1.32
C VAL A 41 20.96 -5.84 -2.56
N GLY A 42 21.71 -6.73 -3.20
CA GLY A 42 21.27 -7.46 -4.39
C GLY A 42 20.11 -8.41 -4.12
N PHE A 43 20.13 -9.14 -3.00
CA PHE A 43 18.99 -9.97 -2.59
C PHE A 43 17.75 -9.13 -2.27
N SER A 44 17.92 -7.95 -1.66
CA SER A 44 16.80 -7.04 -1.40
C SER A 44 16.11 -6.59 -2.69
N LEU A 45 16.88 -6.30 -3.76
CA LEU A 45 16.35 -5.94 -5.08
C LEU A 45 15.61 -7.10 -5.76
N ILE A 46 16.11 -8.33 -5.61
CA ILE A 46 15.41 -9.53 -6.08
C ILE A 46 14.07 -9.70 -5.35
N VAL A 47 14.03 -9.51 -4.04
CA VAL A 47 12.78 -9.58 -3.25
C VAL A 47 11.79 -8.53 -3.73
N TRP A 48 12.23 -7.30 -4.01
CA TRP A 48 11.37 -6.25 -4.59
C TRP A 48 10.79 -6.68 -5.93
N PHE A 49 11.64 -7.17 -6.84
CA PHE A 49 11.20 -7.66 -8.15
C PHE A 49 10.20 -8.83 -8.02
N ALA A 50 10.49 -9.80 -7.16
CA ALA A 50 9.64 -10.95 -6.92
C ALA A 50 8.27 -10.53 -6.33
N CYS A 51 8.24 -9.59 -5.38
CA CYS A 51 6.98 -9.03 -4.85
C CYS A 51 6.14 -8.39 -5.95
N GLY A 52 6.77 -7.68 -6.90
CA GLY A 52 6.09 -7.09 -8.05
C GLY A 52 5.48 -8.14 -8.98
N VAL A 53 6.22 -9.20 -9.29
CA VAL A 53 5.73 -10.33 -10.12
C VAL A 53 4.59 -11.07 -9.42
N LEU A 54 4.72 -11.35 -8.12
CA LEU A 54 3.65 -11.98 -7.33
C LEU A 54 2.39 -11.12 -7.30
N SER A 55 2.54 -9.80 -7.16
CA SER A 55 1.42 -8.86 -7.17
C SER A 55 0.74 -8.80 -8.54
N MET A 56 1.50 -8.90 -9.64
CA MET A 56 0.94 -8.98 -10.99
C MET A 56 0.07 -10.25 -11.15
N PHE A 57 0.59 -11.42 -10.78
CA PHE A 57 -0.19 -12.65 -10.87
C PHE A 57 -1.43 -12.61 -9.96
N GLY A 58 -1.31 -12.06 -8.75
CA GLY A 58 -2.45 -11.83 -7.86
C GLY A 58 -3.52 -10.94 -8.50
N ALA A 59 -3.11 -9.82 -9.12
CA ALA A 59 -4.01 -8.90 -9.81
C ALA A 59 -4.73 -9.56 -11.00
N LEU A 60 -4.03 -10.40 -11.77
CA LEU A 60 -4.63 -11.15 -12.89
C LEU A 60 -5.68 -12.16 -12.41
N CYS A 61 -5.40 -12.90 -11.34
CA CYS A 61 -6.39 -13.80 -10.73
C CYS A 61 -7.63 -13.03 -10.26
N TYR A 62 -7.44 -11.84 -9.67
CA TYR A 62 -8.54 -10.97 -9.25
C TYR A 62 -9.28 -10.30 -10.42
N ALA A 63 -8.63 -10.10 -11.55
CA ALA A 63 -9.29 -9.64 -12.77
C ALA A 63 -10.21 -10.73 -13.33
N GLU A 64 -9.77 -11.99 -13.35
CA GLU A 64 -10.63 -13.11 -13.73
C GLU A 64 -11.83 -13.25 -12.77
N LEU A 65 -11.57 -13.17 -11.47
CA LEU A 65 -12.63 -13.30 -10.47
C LEU A 65 -13.64 -12.14 -10.53
N GLY A 66 -13.16 -10.92 -10.74
CA GLY A 66 -13.98 -9.72 -10.90
C GLY A 66 -14.75 -9.64 -12.22
N THR A 67 -14.34 -10.42 -13.24
CA THR A 67 -15.12 -10.56 -14.49
C THR A 67 -16.18 -11.65 -14.40
N ARG A 68 -15.95 -12.71 -13.62
CA ARG A 68 -16.97 -13.76 -13.38
C ARG A 68 -18.03 -13.37 -12.35
N ILE A 69 -17.63 -12.76 -11.24
CA ILE A 69 -18.54 -12.41 -10.14
C ILE A 69 -18.87 -10.93 -10.22
N THR A 70 -19.99 -10.60 -10.87
CA THR A 70 -20.42 -9.21 -11.12
C THR A 70 -21.26 -8.63 -9.97
N LYS A 71 -20.83 -8.88 -8.73
CA LYS A 71 -21.49 -8.38 -7.52
C LYS A 71 -20.50 -7.52 -6.73
N SER A 72 -20.92 -6.31 -6.34
CA SER A 72 -20.13 -5.45 -5.46
C SER A 72 -20.01 -6.02 -4.04
N GLY A 73 -18.83 -5.88 -3.43
CA GLY A 73 -18.51 -6.36 -2.07
C GLY A 73 -17.12 -7.00 -1.93
N GLY A 74 -16.35 -7.05 -3.01
CA GLY A 74 -14.93 -7.42 -3.00
C GLY A 74 -14.64 -8.82 -2.46
N HIS A 75 -13.61 -8.94 -1.62
CA HIS A 75 -13.16 -10.23 -1.07
C HIS A 75 -14.30 -11.04 -0.44
N TYR A 76 -15.21 -10.39 0.29
CA TYR A 76 -16.32 -11.06 0.95
C TYR A 76 -17.22 -11.81 -0.03
N ILE A 77 -17.60 -11.15 -1.13
CA ILE A 77 -18.49 -11.74 -2.14
C ILE A 77 -17.80 -12.88 -2.89
N TYR A 78 -16.51 -12.73 -3.17
CA TYR A 78 -15.73 -13.79 -3.81
C TYR A 78 -15.67 -15.05 -2.94
N ILE A 79 -15.48 -14.89 -1.63
CA ILE A 79 -15.48 -16.01 -0.67
C ILE A 79 -16.90 -16.57 -0.50
N LEU A 80 -17.92 -15.71 -0.46
CA LEU A 80 -19.31 -16.13 -0.32
C LEU A 80 -19.77 -17.02 -1.48
N GLU A 81 -19.41 -16.66 -2.72
CA GLU A 81 -19.82 -17.40 -3.92
C GLU A 81 -19.03 -18.70 -4.09
N THR A 82 -17.79 -18.79 -3.56
CA THR A 82 -16.92 -19.96 -3.75
C THR A 82 -16.93 -20.94 -2.57
N LEU A 83 -16.98 -20.44 -1.33
CA LEU A 83 -16.83 -21.21 -0.10
C LEU A 83 -18.07 -21.15 0.81
N GLY A 84 -19.08 -20.35 0.45
CA GLY A 84 -20.34 -20.23 1.19
C GLY A 84 -20.31 -19.23 2.36
N PRO A 85 -21.37 -19.23 3.20
CA PRO A 85 -21.62 -18.14 4.15
C PRO A 85 -20.74 -18.16 5.41
N LEU A 86 -20.32 -19.33 5.88
CA LEU A 86 -19.50 -19.42 7.10
C LEU A 86 -18.07 -18.87 6.89
N PRO A 87 -17.33 -19.28 5.84
CA PRO A 87 -15.99 -18.72 5.59
C PRO A 87 -16.01 -17.22 5.26
N SER A 88 -17.05 -16.76 4.56
CA SER A 88 -17.18 -15.33 4.23
C SER A 88 -17.49 -14.47 5.46
N PHE A 89 -18.29 -14.98 6.40
CA PHE A 89 -18.51 -14.34 7.69
C PHE A 89 -17.23 -14.26 8.54
N LEU A 90 -16.47 -15.37 8.63
CA LEU A 90 -15.20 -15.38 9.35
C LEU A 90 -14.17 -14.42 8.74
N PHE A 91 -14.14 -14.31 7.41
CA PHE A 91 -13.30 -13.33 6.73
C PHE A 91 -13.68 -11.90 7.12
N LEU A 92 -14.98 -11.54 7.09
CA LEU A 92 -15.43 -10.21 7.54
C LEU A 92 -15.08 -9.95 9.01
N TRP A 93 -15.22 -10.96 9.86
CA TRP A 93 -14.86 -10.86 11.28
C TRP A 93 -13.37 -10.55 11.46
N ALA A 94 -12.50 -11.29 10.77
CA ALA A 94 -11.06 -11.06 10.77
C ALA A 94 -10.70 -9.70 10.14
N GLU A 95 -11.37 -9.30 9.06
CA GLU A 95 -11.15 -8.03 8.39
C GLU A 95 -11.47 -6.84 9.31
N PHE A 96 -12.59 -6.92 10.03
CA PHE A 96 -13.05 -5.88 10.94
C PHE A 96 -12.16 -5.75 12.19
N PHE A 97 -11.86 -6.87 12.87
CA PHE A 97 -11.13 -6.85 14.14
C PHE A 97 -9.60 -6.80 13.98
N ALA A 98 -9.03 -7.51 13.01
CA ALA A 98 -7.58 -7.65 12.88
C ALA A 98 -6.99 -6.77 11.77
N ILE A 99 -7.50 -6.88 10.55
CA ILE A 99 -6.85 -6.30 9.36
C ILE A 99 -6.98 -4.78 9.35
N ARG A 100 -8.21 -4.25 9.45
CA ARG A 100 -8.44 -2.79 9.40
C ARG A 100 -7.83 -2.06 10.60
N HIS A 101 -7.80 -2.70 11.76
CA HIS A 101 -7.19 -2.14 12.97
C HIS A 101 -5.65 -2.11 12.90
N SER A 102 -5.02 -3.14 12.33
CA SER A 102 -3.56 -3.22 12.17
C SER A 102 -2.98 -2.15 11.23
N LEU A 103 -3.73 -1.77 10.19
CA LEU A 103 -3.34 -0.71 9.25
C LEU A 103 -3.22 0.65 9.94
N LEU A 104 -4.13 0.97 10.87
CA LEU A 104 -4.11 2.23 11.64
C LEU A 104 -2.87 2.33 12.55
N LEU A 105 -2.50 1.22 13.20
CA LEU A 105 -1.32 1.14 14.07
C LEU A 105 0.00 1.28 13.29
N SER A 106 0.04 0.74 12.07
CA SER A 106 1.21 0.85 11.18
C SER A 106 1.43 2.28 10.69
N ILE A 107 0.36 3.01 10.39
CA ILE A 107 0.40 4.44 10.04
C ILE A 107 0.87 5.27 11.24
N LEU A 108 0.46 4.93 12.47
CA LEU A 108 0.94 5.60 13.69
C LEU A 108 2.45 5.41 13.91
N ARG A 109 2.98 4.20 13.62
CA ARG A 109 4.43 3.93 13.63
C ARG A 109 5.17 4.71 12.54
N ALA A 110 4.59 4.82 11.34
CA ALA A 110 5.15 5.63 10.26
C ALA A 110 5.15 7.14 10.58
N GLY A 111 4.09 7.63 11.23
CA GLY A 111 3.98 9.03 11.68
C GLY A 111 5.07 9.40 12.69
N ARG A 112 5.54 8.45 13.51
CA ARG A 112 6.72 8.66 14.37
C ARG A 112 8.03 8.85 13.59
N CYS A 113 8.14 8.31 12.38
CA CYS A 113 9.31 8.52 11.51
C CYS A 113 9.23 9.80 10.66
N CYS A 114 8.03 10.25 10.25
CA CYS A 114 7.86 11.47 9.45
C CYS A 114 7.73 12.76 10.28
N CYS A 115 7.67 12.68 11.61
CA CYS A 115 7.59 13.87 12.44
C CYS A 115 8.95 14.56 12.57
N ILE A 116 9.15 15.55 11.71
CA ILE A 116 9.87 16.82 11.99
C ILE A 116 9.50 17.38 13.39
N PHE A 117 8.36 16.97 13.96
CA PHE A 117 7.93 17.25 15.32
C PHE A 117 8.77 16.58 16.43
N SER A 118 9.45 15.46 16.18
CA SER A 118 10.31 14.81 17.20
C SER A 118 11.61 15.57 17.45
N LEU A 119 12.10 16.34 16.46
CA LEU A 119 13.27 17.20 16.62
C LEU A 119 12.98 18.45 17.46
N CYS A 120 11.70 18.86 17.54
CA CYS A 120 11.26 19.97 18.40
C CYS A 120 10.77 19.50 19.78
N ALA A 121 10.21 18.28 19.87
CA ALA A 121 9.73 17.73 21.14
C ALA A 121 10.85 17.28 22.10
N SER A 122 12.07 17.01 21.59
CA SER A 122 13.21 16.67 22.44
C SER A 122 13.81 17.86 23.20
N SER A 123 13.50 19.10 22.81
CA SER A 123 14.02 20.31 23.48
C SER A 123 13.08 20.89 24.54
N MET A 124 11.81 20.46 24.58
CA MET A 124 10.83 21.02 25.49
C MET A 124 9.90 19.92 25.99
N GLY A 125 10.01 19.58 27.28
CA GLY A 125 9.37 18.44 27.96
C GLY A 125 7.84 18.50 28.07
N TYR A 126 7.15 18.76 26.96
CA TYR A 126 5.70 18.71 26.87
C TYR A 126 5.27 17.28 26.55
N SER A 127 4.73 16.60 27.56
CA SER A 127 3.96 15.38 27.35
C SER A 127 2.73 15.75 26.51
N CYS A 128 2.82 15.53 25.20
CA CYS A 128 1.77 15.81 24.23
C CYS A 128 0.59 14.85 24.42
N SER A 129 -0.17 15.01 25.51
CA SER A 129 -1.44 14.32 25.74
C SER A 129 -2.61 14.98 24.99
N GLY A 130 -2.36 16.06 24.23
CA GLY A 130 -3.35 16.81 23.45
C GLY A 130 -3.21 16.68 21.93
N VAL A 131 -2.40 15.76 21.43
CA VAL A 131 -2.34 15.49 19.99
C VAL A 131 -3.49 14.54 19.66
N VAL A 132 -4.56 15.08 19.07
CA VAL A 132 -5.56 14.32 18.32
C VAL A 132 -4.79 13.28 17.52
N SER A 133 -4.94 12.01 17.87
CA SER A 133 -4.15 10.98 17.22
C SER A 133 -4.47 11.03 15.73
N SER A 134 -3.45 10.93 14.86
CA SER A 134 -3.67 11.08 13.40
C SER A 134 -4.87 10.29 12.82
N PRO A 135 -5.28 9.11 13.38
CA PRO A 135 -6.54 8.44 13.02
C PRO A 135 -7.81 9.23 13.33
N ASP A 136 -7.91 9.87 14.50
CA ASP A 136 -9.09 10.62 14.95
C ASP A 136 -9.33 11.84 14.05
N MET A 137 -8.25 12.50 13.62
CA MET A 137 -8.32 13.62 12.68
C MET A 137 -8.87 13.17 11.32
N VAL A 138 -8.42 12.02 10.82
CA VAL A 138 -8.91 11.48 9.54
C VAL A 138 -10.38 11.06 9.68
N LEU A 139 -10.76 10.42 10.79
CA LEU A 139 -12.13 10.00 11.05
C LEU A 139 -13.07 11.21 11.14
N THR A 140 -12.69 12.25 11.87
CA THR A 140 -13.47 13.48 12.02
C THR A 140 -13.60 14.24 10.69
N LEU A 141 -12.51 14.35 9.91
CA LEU A 141 -12.56 14.94 8.57
C LEU A 141 -13.46 14.16 7.61
N ASN A 142 -13.40 12.83 7.63
CA ASN A 142 -14.23 11.99 6.77
C ASN A 142 -15.72 12.10 7.15
N SER A 143 -16.00 12.14 8.45
CA SER A 143 -17.36 12.27 9.00
C SER A 143 -17.95 13.67 8.79
N TRP A 144 -17.12 14.71 8.79
CA TRP A 144 -17.57 16.09 8.52
C TRP A 144 -17.78 16.31 7.03
N SER A 145 -16.80 16.00 6.19
CA SER A 145 -16.92 16.24 4.76
C SER A 145 -16.08 15.29 3.91
N VAL A 146 -16.79 14.43 3.19
CA VAL A 146 -16.21 13.52 2.19
C VAL A 146 -15.51 14.31 1.07
N THR A 147 -16.03 15.49 0.69
CA THR A 147 -15.44 16.33 -0.37
C THR A 147 -14.08 16.90 0.04
N TRP A 148 -13.95 17.39 1.28
CA TRP A 148 -12.66 17.86 1.79
C TRP A 148 -11.66 16.72 1.95
N SER A 149 -12.12 15.56 2.43
CA SER A 149 -11.29 14.35 2.50
C SER A 149 -10.76 13.92 1.14
N ALA A 150 -11.59 13.95 0.09
CA ALA A 150 -11.18 13.63 -1.27
C ALA A 150 -10.15 14.62 -1.84
N ARG A 151 -10.32 15.92 -1.57
CA ARG A 151 -9.34 16.96 -1.96
C ARG A 151 -8.01 16.76 -1.26
N LEU A 152 -8.02 16.49 0.05
CA LEU A 152 -6.82 16.22 0.83
C LEU A 152 -6.10 14.96 0.33
N GLN A 153 -6.83 13.87 0.06
CA GLN A 153 -6.27 12.65 -0.50
C GLN A 153 -5.61 12.90 -1.86
N THR A 154 -6.23 13.72 -2.72
CA THR A 154 -5.66 14.10 -4.02
C THR A 154 -4.35 14.89 -3.84
N ALA A 155 -4.34 15.90 -2.96
CA ALA A 155 -3.15 16.68 -2.66
C ALA A 155 -2.00 15.80 -2.11
N LEU A 156 -2.30 14.92 -1.14
CA LEU A 156 -1.32 13.97 -0.60
C LEU A 156 -0.78 13.02 -1.66
N SER A 157 -1.61 12.61 -2.63
CA SER A 157 -1.18 11.76 -3.74
C SER A 157 -0.17 12.48 -4.64
N VAL A 158 -0.42 13.75 -4.97
CA VAL A 158 0.52 14.57 -5.74
C VAL A 158 1.84 14.74 -4.98
N VAL A 159 1.78 15.06 -3.69
CA VAL A 159 2.98 15.21 -2.85
C VAL A 159 3.81 13.92 -2.81
N LYS A 160 3.17 12.75 -2.65
CA LYS A 160 3.87 11.45 -2.65
C LYS A 160 4.57 11.17 -3.98
N LEU A 161 3.91 11.46 -5.10
CA LEU A 161 4.50 11.26 -6.42
C LEU A 161 5.69 12.21 -6.66
N LEU A 162 5.59 13.47 -6.22
CA LEU A 162 6.69 14.42 -6.28
C LEU A 162 7.87 13.98 -5.40
N ALA A 163 7.61 13.50 -4.18
CA ALA A 163 8.64 12.97 -3.31
C ALA A 163 9.39 11.78 -3.94
N LEU A 164 8.67 10.87 -4.61
CA LEU A 164 9.29 9.78 -5.36
C LEU A 164 10.15 10.29 -6.52
N ALA A 165 9.66 11.27 -7.29
CA ALA A 165 10.43 11.87 -8.37
C ALA A 165 11.74 12.52 -7.85
N LEU A 166 11.68 13.18 -6.69
CA LEU A 166 12.84 13.79 -6.02
C LEU A 166 13.82 12.78 -5.43
N ILE A 167 13.41 11.53 -5.19
CA ILE A 167 14.32 10.45 -4.77
C ILE A 167 14.97 9.81 -6.01
N ILE A 168 14.16 9.50 -7.03
CA ILE A 168 14.61 8.80 -8.24
C ILE A 168 15.57 9.69 -9.04
N GLY A 169 15.27 10.97 -9.24
CA GLY A 169 16.07 11.88 -10.07
C GLY A 169 17.54 11.99 -9.62
N PRO A 170 17.81 12.46 -8.39
CA PRO A 170 19.16 12.52 -7.83
C PRO A 170 19.82 11.15 -7.72
N GLY A 171 19.06 10.09 -7.39
CA GLY A 171 19.58 8.73 -7.34
C GLY A 171 20.15 8.27 -8.69
N MET A 172 19.44 8.52 -9.79
CA MET A 172 19.91 8.22 -11.14
C MET A 172 21.12 9.07 -11.54
N MET A 173 21.16 10.34 -11.13
CA MET A 173 22.29 11.23 -11.40
C MET A 173 23.57 10.76 -10.69
N LEU A 174 23.48 10.38 -9.41
CA LEU A 174 24.62 9.84 -8.64
C LEU A 174 25.14 8.53 -9.23
N LEU A 175 24.22 7.67 -9.67
CA LEU A 175 24.57 6.42 -10.36
C LEU A 175 25.33 6.69 -11.67
N ALA A 176 24.85 7.67 -12.46
CA ALA A 176 25.50 8.08 -13.71
C ALA A 176 26.88 8.73 -13.49
N GLN A 177 27.10 9.34 -12.33
CA GLN A 177 28.41 9.88 -11.92
C GLN A 177 29.40 8.80 -11.44
N GLY A 178 28.97 7.54 -11.34
CA GLY A 178 29.84 6.40 -10.99
C GLY A 178 29.87 6.05 -9.50
N HIS A 179 29.03 6.65 -8.64
CA HIS A 179 28.93 6.32 -7.20
C HIS A 179 28.25 4.95 -6.99
N THR A 180 28.97 3.88 -7.32
CA THR A 180 28.46 2.49 -7.32
C THR A 180 29.07 1.63 -6.21
N GLU A 181 29.76 2.24 -5.25
CA GLU A 181 30.47 1.57 -4.15
C GLU A 181 29.56 0.63 -3.35
N HIS A 182 28.30 1.02 -3.13
CA HIS A 182 27.29 0.21 -2.42
C HIS A 182 26.83 -1.06 -3.17
N PHE A 183 27.23 -1.25 -4.42
CA PHE A 183 26.87 -2.41 -5.23
C PHE A 183 28.03 -3.40 -5.45
N GLN A 184 29.25 -3.10 -4.97
CA GLN A 184 30.44 -3.91 -5.26
C GLN A 184 30.34 -5.35 -4.71
N ASP A 185 29.70 -5.54 -3.54
CA ASP A 185 29.40 -6.85 -2.94
C ASP A 185 27.89 -7.04 -2.76
N ALA A 186 27.12 -6.77 -3.81
CA ALA A 186 25.66 -6.81 -3.76
C ALA A 186 25.08 -8.22 -3.47
N PHE A 187 25.85 -9.30 -3.60
CA PHE A 187 25.37 -10.67 -3.38
C PHE A 187 26.22 -11.43 -2.36
N ASP A 188 26.30 -10.89 -1.15
CA ASP A 188 26.90 -11.62 -0.04
C ASP A 188 25.99 -12.79 0.39
N ARG A 189 26.44 -14.01 0.08
CA ARG A 189 25.73 -15.26 0.42
C ARG A 189 25.78 -15.57 1.91
N GLN A 190 26.77 -15.06 2.64
CA GLN A 190 26.90 -15.30 4.08
C GLN A 190 25.87 -14.50 4.87
N ALA A 191 25.45 -13.35 4.33
CA ALA A 191 24.40 -12.51 4.91
C ALA A 191 22.98 -13.05 4.66
N LEU A 192 22.80 -14.00 3.74
CA LEU A 192 21.49 -14.55 3.40
C LEU A 192 21.01 -15.54 4.48
N VAL A 193 20.01 -15.12 5.26
CA VAL A 193 19.34 -16.00 6.23
C VAL A 193 17.96 -16.39 5.67
N LEU A 194 17.84 -17.64 5.19
CA LEU A 194 16.58 -18.15 4.60
C LEU A 194 15.39 -18.02 5.56
N ASP A 195 15.60 -18.19 6.86
CA ASP A 195 14.55 -18.09 7.87
C ASP A 195 13.91 -16.69 7.95
N LYS A 196 14.65 -15.65 7.55
CA LYS A 196 14.17 -14.26 7.55
C LYS A 196 13.56 -13.85 6.21
N LEU A 197 13.74 -14.65 5.15
CA LEU A 197 13.22 -14.36 3.82
C LEU A 197 11.69 -14.15 3.81
N PRO A 198 10.85 -14.92 4.53
CA PRO A 198 9.41 -14.65 4.60
C PRO A 198 9.07 -13.26 5.17
N LEU A 199 9.86 -12.76 6.13
CA LEU A 199 9.68 -11.42 6.68
C LEU A 199 10.06 -10.34 5.66
N ALA A 200 11.09 -10.59 4.83
CA ALA A 200 11.45 -9.70 3.73
C ALA A 200 10.30 -9.60 2.70
N PHE A 201 9.70 -10.74 2.33
CA PHE A 201 8.52 -10.76 1.46
C PHE A 201 7.31 -10.08 2.10
N TYR A 202 7.08 -10.25 3.39
CA TYR A 202 6.00 -9.57 4.10
C TYR A 202 6.16 -8.04 4.03
N ALA A 203 7.37 -7.54 4.28
CA ALA A 203 7.70 -6.12 4.18
C ALA A 203 7.57 -5.60 2.73
N GLY A 204 8.01 -6.37 1.74
CA GLY A 204 7.89 -6.01 0.32
C GLY A 204 6.45 -6.00 -0.17
N MET A 205 5.68 -7.05 0.12
CA MET A 205 4.26 -7.16 -0.24
C MET A 205 3.39 -6.06 0.41
N PHE A 206 3.76 -5.60 1.61
CA PHE A 206 3.11 -4.43 2.22
C PHE A 206 3.21 -3.17 1.33
N ALA A 207 4.33 -2.96 0.65
CA ALA A 207 4.51 -1.81 -0.24
C ALA A 207 3.73 -1.94 -1.56
N TYR A 208 3.42 -3.16 -2.00
CA TYR A 208 2.59 -3.43 -3.19
C TYR A 208 1.10 -3.57 -2.88
N SER A 209 0.68 -3.42 -1.62
CA SER A 209 -0.73 -3.56 -1.24
C SER A 209 -1.64 -2.59 -2.00
N GLY A 210 -2.86 -3.03 -2.34
CA GLY A 210 -3.86 -2.22 -3.04
C GLY A 210 -4.12 -2.63 -4.49
N TRP A 211 -3.41 -3.65 -4.99
CA TRP A 211 -3.57 -4.15 -6.36
C TRP A 211 -4.96 -4.71 -6.70
N PHE A 212 -5.76 -5.08 -5.70
CA PHE A 212 -7.12 -5.61 -5.86
C PHE A 212 -8.22 -4.54 -5.95
N GLN A 213 -7.92 -3.26 -5.72
CA GLN A 213 -8.95 -2.23 -5.54
C GLN A 213 -9.81 -1.99 -6.79
N THR A 214 -9.26 -2.12 -8.00
CA THR A 214 -10.07 -1.96 -9.22
C THR A 214 -11.11 -3.04 -9.41
N SER A 215 -10.85 -4.25 -8.93
CA SER A 215 -11.83 -5.34 -8.99
C SER A 215 -13.05 -5.04 -8.12
N PHE A 216 -12.94 -4.14 -7.13
CA PHE A 216 -14.06 -3.77 -6.26
C PHE A 216 -14.93 -2.66 -6.85
N VAL A 217 -14.35 -1.76 -7.65
CA VAL A 217 -15.07 -0.70 -8.37
C VAL A 217 -15.50 -1.13 -9.78
N ARG A 218 -15.60 -2.44 -10.02
CA ARG A 218 -16.00 -3.01 -11.31
C ARG A 218 -17.31 -2.40 -11.81
N GLU A 219 -18.34 -2.31 -10.97
CA GLU A 219 -19.66 -1.86 -11.40
C GLU A 219 -19.66 -0.42 -11.97
N GLU A 220 -18.65 0.38 -11.62
CA GLU A 220 -18.46 1.77 -12.07
C GLU A 220 -17.53 1.91 -13.29
N LEU A 221 -16.83 0.83 -13.68
CA LEU A 221 -15.90 0.80 -14.81
C LEU A 221 -16.62 0.71 -16.16
N ILE A 222 -16.10 1.47 -17.13
CA ILE A 222 -16.53 1.43 -18.53
C ILE A 222 -15.73 0.33 -19.25
N ARG A 223 -16.43 -0.68 -19.80
CA ARG A 223 -15.89 -1.86 -20.52
C ARG A 223 -14.83 -2.68 -19.74
N PRO A 224 -15.20 -3.37 -18.66
CA PRO A 224 -14.22 -3.92 -17.72
C PRO A 224 -13.65 -5.28 -18.12
N GLU A 225 -14.05 -5.80 -19.28
CA GLU A 225 -13.46 -6.97 -19.92
C GLU A 225 -12.17 -6.61 -20.68
N ARG A 226 -11.86 -5.31 -20.82
CA ARG A 226 -10.65 -4.77 -21.43
C ARG A 226 -9.92 -3.87 -20.45
#